data_AF-A0A7Z9QUE1-F1
#
_entry.id   AF-A0A7Z9QUE1-F1
#
_cell.length_a   1.000
_cell.length_b   1.000
_cell.length_c   1.000
_cell.angle_alpha   90.00
_cell.angle_beta   90.00
_cell.angle_gamma   90.00
#
_symmetry.space_group_name_H-M   'P 1'
#
loop_
_entity.id
_entity.type
_entity.pdbx_description
1 polymer ?
#
loop_
_entity_poly.entity_id
_entity_poly.type
_entity_poly.pdbx_seq_one_letter_code
_entity_poly.pdbx_strand_id
1 'polypeptide(L)' 'DNPVWIGNDGYQQHFNGLIDEVAIFNMALTVDEIKRIIKQGLSEVLAASPQGKIALTWGRIKNDL' A
#
# COMPACT_ATOMS: atom_id res chain seq x y z
N ASP A 1 11.13 20.64 -10.78
CA ASP A 1 10.79 19.47 -9.94
C ASP A 1 10.76 19.86 -8.49
N ASN A 2 9.63 19.62 -7.81
CA ASN A 2 9.47 19.84 -6.38
C ASN A 2 9.31 18.47 -5.70
N PRO A 3 10.32 17.99 -4.95
CA PRO A 3 10.24 16.69 -4.29
C PRO A 3 9.14 16.68 -3.21
N VAL A 4 8.51 15.52 -3.02
CA VAL A 4 7.63 15.27 -1.88
C VAL A 4 8.51 14.90 -0.68
N TRP A 5 8.27 15.56 0.45
CA TRP A 5 8.94 15.28 1.72
C TRP A 5 7.96 14.62 2.69
N ILE A 6 8.43 13.62 3.44
CA ILE A 6 7.68 12.97 4.52
C ILE A 6 8.33 13.37 5.84
N GLY A 7 7.54 13.76 6.83
CA GLY A 7 8.05 14.18 8.14
C GLY A 7 8.72 15.56 8.15
N ASN A 8 8.39 16.43 7.19
CA ASN A 8 8.86 17.81 7.11
C ASN A 8 7.70 18.75 6.74
N ASP A 9 7.64 19.94 7.37
CA ASP A 9 6.58 20.93 7.19
C ASP A 9 6.91 22.01 6.13
N GLY A 10 8.08 21.95 5.51
CA GLY A 10 8.59 22.96 4.58
C GLY A 10 9.27 24.17 5.23
N TYR A 11 9.26 24.29 6.57
CA TYR A 11 9.80 25.42 7.34
C TYR A 11 10.73 24.96 8.47
N GLN A 12 11.67 24.07 8.10
CA GLN A 12 12.72 23.51 8.99
C GLN A 12 12.23 22.66 10.16
N GLN A 13 10.92 22.40 10.31
CA GLN A 13 10.45 21.50 11.34
C GLN A 13 10.44 20.07 10.80
N HIS A 14 11.02 19.17 11.59
CA HIS A 14 11.10 17.75 11.29
C HIS A 14 10.36 16.97 12.36
N PHE A 15 9.60 15.97 11.91
CA PHE A 15 9.00 15.01 12.83
C PHE A 15 10.11 14.23 13.54
N ASN A 16 10.10 14.24 14.87
CA ASN A 16 11.07 13.52 15.70
C ASN A 16 10.45 12.22 16.22
N GLY A 17 10.46 11.19 15.38
CA GLY A 17 9.92 9.87 15.69
C GLY A 17 10.06 8.90 14.51
N LEU A 18 9.55 7.69 14.68
CA LEU A 18 9.47 6.69 13.61
C LEU A 18 8.20 6.92 12.78
N ILE A 19 8.35 7.01 11.47
CA ILE A 19 7.24 6.99 10.51
C ILE A 19 7.28 5.65 9.80
N ASP A 20 6.20 4.88 9.89
CA ASP A 20 6.02 3.59 9.23
C ASP A 20 4.74 3.57 8.37
N GLU A 21 4.59 2.51 7.57
CA GLU A 21 3.41 2.24 6.73
C GLU A 21 2.90 3.42 5.85
N VAL A 22 3.80 4.13 5.15
CA VAL A 22 3.39 5.25 4.27
C VAL A 22 2.91 4.76 2.90
N ALA A 23 1.72 5.21 2.48
CA ALA A 23 1.21 5.06 1.11
C ALA A 23 0.79 6.40 0.50
N ILE A 24 0.97 6.51 -0.81
CA ILE A 24 0.51 7.64 -1.63
C ILE A 24 -0.46 7.08 -2.67
N PHE A 25 -1.67 7.64 -2.72
CA PHE A 25 -2.71 7.23 -3.65
C PHE A 25 -2.89 8.30 -4.72
N ASN A 26 -2.97 7.89 -5.99
CA ASN A 26 -3.30 8.76 -7.11
C ASN A 26 -4.83 8.85 -7.36
N MET A 27 -5.63 8.33 -6.44
CA MET A 27 -7.09 8.29 -6.50
C MET A 27 -7.68 8.63 -5.13
N ALA A 28 -8.86 9.24 -5.14
CA ALA A 28 -9.62 9.47 -3.91
C ALA A 28 -10.15 8.13 -3.37
N LEU A 29 -9.82 7.83 -2.12
CA LEU A 29 -10.33 6.66 -1.40
C LEU A 29 -11.71 6.95 -0.82
N THR A 30 -12.56 5.93 -0.83
CA THR A 30 -13.84 5.95 -0.10
C THR A 30 -13.63 5.80 1.40
N VAL A 31 -14.63 6.20 2.18
CA VAL A 31 -14.61 6.06 3.66
C VAL A 31 -14.39 4.62 4.09
N ASP A 32 -14.97 3.65 3.38
CA ASP A 32 -14.84 2.24 3.74
C ASP A 32 -13.47 1.67 3.39
N GLU A 33 -12.84 2.13 2.31
CA GLU A 33 -11.46 1.79 1.98
C GLU A 33 -10.47 2.34 3.01
N ILE A 34 -10.66 3.58 3.47
CA ILE A 34 -9.86 4.17 4.55
C ILE A 34 -10.01 3.34 5.82
N LYS A 35 -11.26 3.01 6.22
CA LYS A 35 -11.52 2.18 7.41
C LYS A 35 -10.88 0.81 7.29
N ARG A 36 -10.86 0.22 6.09
CA ARG A 36 -10.22 -1.07 5.84
C ARG A 36 -8.71 -0.98 6.03
N ILE A 37 -8.06 0.02 5.42
CA ILE A 37 -6.61 0.25 5.55
C ILE A 37 -6.22 0.45 7.02
N ILE A 38 -6.95 1.29 7.76
CA ILE A 38 -6.66 1.54 9.19
C ILE A 38 -6.77 0.26 10.03
N LYS A 39 -7.74 -0.61 9.74
CA LYS A 39 -7.98 -1.83 10.52
C LYS A 39 -7.04 -2.97 10.19
N GLN A 40 -6.64 -3.08 8.92
CA GLN A 40 -5.90 -4.22 8.37
C GLN A 40 -4.41 -3.91 8.17
N GLY A 41 -4.02 -2.64 8.27
CA GLY A 41 -2.68 -2.18 7.88
C GLY A 41 -2.51 -2.14 6.36
N LEU A 42 -1.46 -1.45 5.89
CA LEU A 42 -1.17 -1.35 4.46
C LEU A 42 -0.83 -2.71 3.84
N SER A 43 -0.15 -3.56 4.60
CA SER A 43 0.37 -4.85 4.14
C SER A 43 -0.72 -5.81 3.69
N GLU A 44 -1.88 -5.83 4.37
CA GLU A 44 -3.02 -6.65 3.98
C GLU A 44 -3.78 -6.07 2.78
N VAL A 45 -3.87 -4.74 2.67
CA VAL A 45 -4.61 -4.08 1.58
C VAL A 45 -3.83 -4.09 0.26
N LEU A 46 -2.50 -4.00 0.30
CA LEU A 46 -1.62 -4.05 -0.86
C LEU A 46 -1.19 -5.47 -1.24
N ALA A 47 -1.51 -6.48 -0.43
CA ALA A 47 -1.34 -7.87 -0.82
C ALA A 47 -2.27 -8.14 -2.01
N ALA A 48 -1.72 -8.00 -3.23
CA ALA A 48 -2.38 -8.47 -4.43
C ALA A 48 -2.73 -9.93 -4.18
N SER A 49 -4.04 -10.22 -4.04
CA SER A 49 -4.46 -11.56 -3.66
C SER A 49 -3.81 -12.55 -4.65
N PRO A 50 -3.07 -13.56 -4.17
CA PRO A 50 -2.48 -14.54 -5.06
C PRO A 50 -3.53 -15.21 -5.95
N GLN A 51 -4.80 -15.21 -5.52
CA GLN A 51 -5.93 -15.79 -6.22
C GLN A 51 -6.16 -15.23 -7.64
N GLY A 52 -5.61 -14.06 -7.98
CA GLY A 52 -5.70 -13.47 -9.32
C GLY A 52 -4.41 -13.48 -10.16
N LYS A 53 -3.28 -13.97 -9.63
CA LYS A 53 -2.03 -13.97 -10.39
C LYS A 53 -2.07 -15.05 -11.47
N ILE A 54 -2.03 -14.64 -12.73
CA ILE A 54 -1.87 -15.53 -13.89
C ILE A 54 -0.74 -16.56 -13.72
N ALA A 55 0.37 -16.18 -13.07
CA ALA A 55 1.47 -17.10 -12.77
C ALA A 55 1.06 -18.26 -11.85
N LEU A 56 0.15 -18.04 -10.89
CA LEU A 56 -0.36 -19.09 -10.00
C LEU A 56 -1.39 -19.97 -10.70
N THR A 57 -2.23 -19.40 -11.57
CA THR A 57 -3.14 -20.18 -12.43
C THR A 57 -2.35 -21.11 -13.35
N TRP A 58 -1.30 -20.62 -14.02
CA TRP A 58 -0.43 -21.45 -14.86
C TRP A 58 0.35 -22.49 -14.05
N GLY A 59 0.77 -22.17 -12.84
CA GLY A 59 1.43 -23.12 -11.93
C GLY A 59 0.51 -24.30 -11.56
N ARG A 60 -0.77 -24.05 -11.28
CA ARG A 60 -1.76 -25.11 -11.03
C ARG A 60 -1.99 -25.98 -12.25
N ILE A 61 -2.26 -25.37 -13.41
CA ILE A 61 -2.49 -26.10 -14.67
C ILE A 61 -1.33 -27.04 -15.00
N LYS A 62 -0.08 -26.59 -14.79
CA LYS A 62 1.09 -27.42 -15.10
C LYS A 62 1.30 -28.58 -14.12
N ASN A 63 0.86 -28.45 -12.88
CA ASN A 63 0.98 -29.49 -11.86
C ASN A 63 -0.18 -30.50 -11.89
N ASP A 64 -1.32 -30.13 -12.49
CA ASP A 64 -2.49 -30.99 -12.67
C ASP A 64 -2.44 -31.82 -13.99
N LEU A 65 -1.32 -31.73 -14.74
CA LEU A 65 -0.98 -32.52 -15.92
C LEU A 65 0.18 -33.48 -15.62
#